data_AF-A0A0R3RCJ3-F1
#
_entry.id   AF-A0A0R3RCJ3-F1
#
_cell.length_a   1.000
_cell.length_b   1.000
_cell.length_c   1.000
_cell.angle_alpha   90.00
_cell.angle_beta   90.00
_cell.angle_gamma   90.00
#
_symmetry.space_group_name_H-M   'P 1'
#
loop_
_entity.id
_entity.type
_entity.pdbx_description
1 polymer ?
#
loop_
_entity_poly.entity_id
_entity_poly.type
_entity_poly.pdbx_seq_one_letter_code
_entity_poly.pdbx_strand_id
1 'polypeptide(L)'
;MGSKFPEVWTDDEQMSGLTFFIQARDVNPNDYDRKIEFWSDMIAKSCDSERNAIFTIDILKRRFRRGDQLPGSLNVIIQHMLE
;
A
#
# COMPACT_ATOMS: atom_id res chain seq x y z
N MET A 1 -17.88 5.08 13.77
CA MET A 1 -16.56 4.50 13.47
C MET A 1 -16.31 4.72 11.99
N GLY A 2 -15.61 5.80 11.63
CA GLY A 2 -15.40 6.17 10.23
C GLY A 2 -14.33 5.29 9.60
N SER A 3 -14.66 4.70 8.46
CA SER A 3 -13.75 3.93 7.61
C SER A 3 -12.51 4.79 7.29
N LYS A 4 -11.37 4.48 7.91
CA LYS A 4 -10.11 5.25 7.82
C LYS A 4 -9.32 5.00 6.53
N PHE A 5 -9.98 4.61 5.46
CA PHE A 5 -9.35 4.36 4.18
C PHE A 5 -9.84 5.37 3.15
N PRO A 6 -8.99 5.81 2.21
CA PRO A 6 -9.38 6.76 1.17
C PRO A 6 -10.53 6.19 0.31
N GLU A 7 -11.28 7.05 -0.38
CA GLU A 7 -12.45 6.65 -1.20
C GLU A 7 -12.09 5.61 -2.28
N VAL A 8 -10.83 5.61 -2.74
CA VAL A 8 -10.26 4.59 -3.64
C VAL A 8 -10.21 3.18 -3.01
N TRP A 9 -10.35 3.07 -1.68
CA TRP A 9 -10.45 1.80 -0.97
C TRP A 9 -11.85 1.18 -1.08
N THR A 10 -12.89 1.99 -1.29
CA THR A 10 -14.22 1.48 -1.62
C THR A 10 -14.38 1.11 -3.09
N ASP A 11 -13.44 1.52 -3.94
CA ASP A 11 -13.41 1.18 -5.35
C ASP A 11 -12.67 -0.16 -5.56
N ASP A 12 -13.42 -1.20 -5.88
CA ASP A 12 -12.88 -2.54 -6.16
C ASP A 12 -11.96 -2.57 -7.39
N GLU A 13 -12.24 -1.79 -8.45
CA GLU A 13 -11.42 -1.75 -9.65
C GLU A 13 -10.06 -1.10 -9.36
N GLN A 14 -10.09 0.08 -8.72
CA GLN A 14 -8.88 0.80 -8.37
C GLN A 14 -8.03 0.00 -7.38
N MET A 15 -8.66 -0.57 -6.35
CA MET A 15 -7.89 -1.34 -5.38
C MET A 15 -7.36 -2.64 -5.97
N SER A 16 -8.10 -3.28 -6.89
CA SER A 16 -7.58 -4.43 -7.63
C SER A 16 -6.35 -4.04 -8.44
N GLY A 17 -6.36 -2.88 -9.12
CA GLY A 17 -5.19 -2.35 -9.84
C GLY A 17 -4.01 -1.99 -8.92
N LEU A 18 -4.27 -1.44 -7.73
CA LEU A 18 -3.26 -1.05 -6.74
C LEU A 18 -2.67 -2.25 -5.97
N THR A 19 -3.45 -3.33 -5.80
CA THR A 19 -3.00 -4.60 -5.21
C THR A 19 -2.42 -5.57 -6.24
N PHE A 20 -2.74 -5.38 -7.52
CA PHE A 20 -2.08 -6.09 -8.61
C PHE A 20 -0.58 -5.80 -8.60
N PHE A 21 0.20 -6.76 -9.08
CA PHE A 21 1.66 -6.72 -9.07
C PHE A 21 2.17 -5.37 -9.62
N ILE A 22 2.98 -4.65 -8.84
CA ILE A 22 3.69 -3.47 -9.35
C ILE A 22 4.69 -3.97 -10.37
N GLN A 23 4.54 -3.53 -11.63
CA GLN A 23 5.57 -3.79 -12.62
C GLN A 23 6.87 -3.10 -12.20
N ALA A 24 8.02 -3.69 -12.56
CA ALA A 24 9.31 -3.08 -12.27
C ALA A 24 9.34 -1.62 -12.77
N ARG A 25 10.05 -0.75 -12.05
CA ARG A 25 10.16 0.68 -12.41
C ARG A 25 10.62 0.88 -13.86
N ASP A 26 11.49 0.00 -14.37
CA ASP A 26 11.94 -0.02 -15.76
C ASP A 26 10.83 -0.25 -16.80
N VAL A 27 9.73 -0.90 -16.42
CA VAL A 27 8.60 -1.20 -17.31
C VAL A 27 7.59 -0.06 -17.31
N ASN A 28 7.26 0.47 -16.13
CA ASN A 28 6.32 1.59 -16.03
C ASN A 28 6.61 2.44 -14.77
N PRO A 29 7.50 3.45 -14.88
CA PRO A 29 7.90 4.25 -13.73
C PRO A 29 6.73 5.07 -13.17
N ASN A 30 5.78 5.51 -14.01
CA ASN A 30 4.63 6.28 -13.56
C ASN A 30 3.65 5.45 -12.71
N ASP A 31 3.35 4.21 -13.12
CA ASP A 31 2.50 3.31 -12.32
C ASP A 31 3.21 2.89 -11.03
N TYR A 32 4.51 2.67 -11.11
CA TYR A 32 5.36 2.38 -9.96
C TYR A 32 5.30 3.52 -8.94
N ASP A 33 5.70 4.74 -9.29
CA ASP A 33 5.75 5.89 -8.37
C ASP A 33 4.37 6.19 -7.77
N ARG A 34 3.31 6.13 -8.59
CA ARG A 34 1.93 6.36 -8.11
C ARG A 34 1.51 5.32 -7.06
N LYS A 35 1.86 4.05 -7.26
CA LYS A 35 1.55 3.00 -6.29
C LYS A 35 2.41 3.13 -5.04
N ILE A 36 3.69 3.48 -5.18
CA ILE A 36 4.60 3.72 -4.06
C ILE A 36 4.10 4.87 -3.19
N GLU A 37 3.78 6.02 -3.76
CA GLU A 37 3.24 7.17 -3.02
C GLU A 37 1.93 6.80 -2.30
N PHE A 38 1.02 6.14 -3.01
CA PHE A 38 -0.26 5.72 -2.45
C PHE A 38 -0.08 4.82 -1.23
N TRP A 39 0.74 3.77 -1.35
CA TRP A 39 0.95 2.82 -0.27
C TRP A 39 1.77 3.41 0.88
N SER A 40 2.71 4.31 0.61
CA SER A 40 3.49 5.00 1.63
C SER A 40 2.62 5.93 2.47
N ASP A 41 1.74 6.70 1.84
CA ASP A 41 0.73 7.53 2.52
C ASP A 41 -0.23 6.66 3.35
N MET A 42 -0.68 5.54 2.81
CA MET A 42 -1.48 4.56 3.53
C MET A 42 -0.79 4.00 4.77
N ILE A 43 0.49 3.64 4.68
CA ILE A 43 1.29 3.18 5.82
C ILE A 43 1.41 4.29 6.86
N ALA A 44 1.71 5.52 6.45
CA ALA A 44 1.82 6.67 7.35
C ALA A 44 0.50 6.92 8.11
N LYS A 45 -0.63 6.95 7.41
CA LYS A 45 -1.97 7.06 8.02
C LYS A 45 -2.29 5.90 8.95
N SER A 46 -1.86 4.70 8.59
CA SER A 46 -2.01 3.50 9.42
C SER A 46 -1.23 3.61 10.74
N CYS A 47 0.00 4.14 10.66
CA CYS A 47 0.85 4.39 11.81
C CYS A 47 0.29 5.48 12.73
N ASP A 48 -0.18 6.59 12.15
CA ASP A 48 -0.84 7.68 12.90
C ASP A 48 -2.09 7.17 13.61
N SER A 49 -2.91 6.38 12.91
CA SER A 49 -4.12 5.78 13.45
C SER A 49 -3.87 4.85 14.63
N GLU A 50 -2.80 4.06 14.60
CA GLU A 50 -2.42 3.18 15.71
C GLU A 50 -1.58 3.89 16.78
N ARG A 51 -1.17 5.15 16.52
CA ARG A 51 -0.11 5.84 17.26
C ARG A 51 1.13 4.98 17.44
N ASN A 52 1.44 4.18 16.41
CA ASN A 52 2.54 3.25 16.40
C ASN A 52 3.22 3.30 15.03
N ALA A 53 4.46 3.80 15.02
CA ALA A 53 5.30 3.83 13.82
C ALA A 53 6.09 2.53 13.60
N ILE A 54 5.93 1.53 14.48
CA ILE A 54 6.62 0.25 14.36
C ILE A 54 5.70 -0.74 13.63
N PHE A 55 6.09 -1.09 12.42
CA PHE A 55 5.41 -2.10 11.60
C PHE A 55 6.44 -3.01 10.93
N THR A 56 5.99 -4.20 10.55
CA THR A 56 6.75 -5.15 9.73
C THR A 56 6.00 -5.41 8.43
N ILE A 57 6.70 -5.92 7.41
CA ILE A 57 6.06 -6.33 6.15
C ILE A 57 4.88 -7.28 6.42
N ASP A 58 5.02 -8.19 7.38
CA ASP A 58 3.96 -9.14 7.73
C ASP A 58 2.73 -8.43 8.35
N ILE A 59 2.94 -7.44 9.21
CA ILE A 59 1.86 -6.62 9.77
C ILE A 59 1.14 -5.89 8.64
N LEU A 60 1.88 -5.23 7.73
CA LEU A 60 1.30 -4.52 6.60
C LEU A 60 0.55 -5.47 5.67
N LYS A 61 1.10 -6.66 5.39
CA LYS A 61 0.44 -7.71 4.61
C LYS A 61 -0.90 -8.09 5.23
N ARG A 62 -0.94 -8.38 6.53
CA ARG A 62 -2.18 -8.72 7.23
C ARG A 62 -3.18 -7.57 7.26
N ARG A 63 -2.70 -6.34 7.39
CA ARG A 63 -3.51 -5.13 7.56
C ARG A 63 -4.11 -4.61 6.27
N PHE A 64 -3.34 -4.70 5.18
CA PHE A 64 -3.77 -4.33 3.83
C PHE A 64 -4.26 -5.53 3.01
N ARG A 65 -4.44 -6.69 3.65
CA ARG A 65 -5.04 -7.86 3.03
C ARG A 65 -6.52 -7.56 2.73
N ARG A 66 -6.88 -7.59 1.45
CA ARG A 66 -8.29 -7.58 1.03
C ARG A 66 -8.65 -8.95 0.47
N GLY A 67 -9.31 -9.76 1.28
CA GLY A 67 -9.63 -11.15 0.92
C GLY A 67 -8.37 -11.98 0.68
N ASP A 68 -8.11 -12.36 -0.57
CA ASP A 68 -6.91 -13.09 -0.98
C ASP A 68 -5.85 -12.20 -1.65
N GLN A 69 -6.18 -10.92 -1.93
CA GLN A 69 -5.24 -9.97 -2.50
C GLN A 69 -4.34 -9.37 -1.42
N LEU A 70 -3.04 -9.55 -1.64
CA LEU A 70 -1.97 -8.94 -0.87
C LEU A 70 -1.17 -8.03 -1.79
N PRO A 71 -0.81 -6.81 -1.37
CA PRO A 71 0.12 -6.00 -2.13
C PRO A 71 1.49 -6.70 -2.17
N GLY A 72 1.77 -7.39 -3.28
CA GLY A 72 3.02 -8.14 -3.50
C GLY A 72 4.26 -7.25 -3.49
N SER A 73 4.05 -5.95 -3.61
CA SER A 73 5.06 -4.91 -3.79
C SER A 73 5.41 -4.18 -2.50
N LEU A 74 4.89 -4.60 -1.34
CA LEU A 74 5.18 -3.96 -0.04
C LEU A 74 6.68 -3.85 0.24
N ASN A 75 7.47 -4.85 -0.17
CA ASN A 75 8.92 -4.81 0.02
C ASN A 75 9.56 -3.64 -0.72
N VAL A 76 9.10 -3.39 -1.95
CA VAL A 76 9.57 -2.32 -2.82
C VAL A 76 9.16 -0.96 -2.26
N ILE A 77 7.91 -0.85 -1.79
CA ILE A 77 7.39 0.36 -1.14
C ILE A 77 8.23 0.73 0.08
N ILE A 78 8.50 -0.23 0.97
CA ILE A 78 9.32 0.03 2.16
C ILE A 78 10.76 0.37 1.79
N GLN A 79 11.35 -0.31 0.79
CA GLN A 79 12.68 0.06 0.30
C GLN A 79 12.72 1.51 -0.16
N HIS A 80 11.69 1.95 -0.91
CA HIS A 80 11.60 3.34 -1.35
C HIS A 80 11.36 4.34 -0.21
N MET A 81 10.64 3.95 0.85
CA MET A 81 10.48 4.79 2.05
C MET A 81 11.79 4.95 2.86
N LEU A 82 12.78 4.08 2.63
CA LEU A 82 14.08 4.10 3.30
C LEU A 82 15.16 4.83 2.48
N GLU A 83 14.91 5.10 1.20
CA GLU A 83 15.75 5.94 0.33
C GLU A 83 15.55 7.43 0.64
#